data_AF-A0A9D6F624-F1
#
_entry.id   AF-A0A9D6F624-F1
#
_cell.length_a   1.000
_cell.length_b   1.000
_cell.length_c   1.000
_cell.angle_alpha   90.00
_cell.angle_beta   90.00
_cell.angle_gamma   90.00
#
_symmetry.space_group_name_H-M   'P 1'
#
loop_
_entity.id
_entity.type
_entity.pdbx_description
1 polymer ?
#
loop_
_entity_poly.entity_id
_entity_poly.type
_entity_poly.pdbx_seq_one_letter_code
_entity_poly.pdbx_strand_id
1 'polypeptide(L)' 'MTVTDYSKISPDILADIATAAQDAANGTRNLREARAACEEMDRIREEIRKKHGVLDIGVPAIRELRDS' A
#
# COMPACT_ATOMS: atom_id res chain seq x y z
N MET A 1 10.90 -17.44 -15.14
CA MET A 1 10.13 -17.27 -13.89
C MET A 1 11.13 -16.86 -12.82
N THR A 2 11.27 -15.56 -12.55
CA THR A 2 12.24 -15.06 -11.56
C THR A 2 11.67 -15.26 -10.18
N VAL A 3 12.31 -16.09 -9.36
CA VAL A 3 12.00 -16.26 -7.95
C VAL A 3 12.27 -14.93 -7.25
N THR A 4 11.22 -14.26 -6.78
CA THR A 4 11.33 -13.03 -5.97
C THR A 4 12.16 -13.36 -4.73
N ASP A 5 13.25 -12.62 -4.51
CA ASP A 5 14.12 -12.81 -3.36
C ASP A 5 13.43 -12.28 -2.10
N TYR A 6 12.67 -13.16 -1.42
CA TYR A 6 11.96 -12.86 -0.17
C TYR A 6 12.91 -12.56 1.01
N SER A 7 14.23 -12.69 0.82
CA SER A 7 15.23 -12.40 1.86
C SER A 7 15.24 -10.95 2.34
N LYS A 8 14.57 -10.03 1.63
CA LYS A 8 14.50 -8.60 1.97
C LYS A 8 13.28 -8.18 2.79
N ILE A 9 12.31 -9.08 2.97
CA ILE A 9 11.12 -8.78 3.79
C ILE A 9 11.40 -9.28 5.21
N SER A 10 11.26 -8.40 6.20
CA SER A 10 11.41 -8.80 7.61
C SER A 10 10.45 -9.95 7.95
N PRO A 11 10.87 -10.94 8.76
CA PRO A 11 9.99 -12.03 9.21
C PRO A 11 8.69 -11.53 9.83
N ASP A 12 8.72 -10.41 10.55
CA ASP A 12 7.54 -9.82 11.17
C ASP A 12 6.51 -9.37 10.13
N ILE A 13 6.97 -8.75 9.04
CA ILE A 13 6.11 -8.30 7.94
C ILE A 13 5.50 -9.50 7.21
N LEU A 14 6.27 -10.60 7.05
CA LEU A 14 5.73 -11.83 6.47
C LEU A 14 4.63 -12.44 7.35
N ALA A 15 4.78 -12.39 8.66
CA ALA A 15 3.76 -12.86 9.60
C ALA A 15 2.49 -12.00 9.54
N ASP A 16 2.63 -10.68 9.46
CA ASP A 16 1.50 -9.76 9.31
C ASP A 16 0.74 -10.00 7.99
N ILE A 17 1.47 -10.20 6.89
CA ILE A 17 0.89 -10.52 5.57
C ILE A 17 0.12 -11.84 5.63
N ALA A 18 0.69 -12.88 6.24
CA ALA A 18 0.04 -14.18 6.37
C ALA A 18 -1.27 -14.08 7.18
N THR A 19 -1.25 -13.32 8.27
CA THR A 19 -2.43 -13.07 9.11
C THR A 19 -3.52 -12.35 8.34
N ALA A 20 -3.18 -11.26 7.65
CA ALA A 20 -4.13 -10.51 6.83
C ALA A 20 -4.73 -11.36 5.69
N ALA A 21 -3.92 -12.22 5.07
CA ALA A 21 -4.38 -13.13 4.03
C ALA A 21 -5.38 -14.15 4.57
N GLN A 22 -5.14 -14.69 5.77
CA GLN A 22 -6.05 -15.62 6.41
C GLN A 22 -7.39 -14.97 6.77
N ASP A 23 -7.36 -13.76 7.31
CA ASP A 23 -8.57 -12.98 7.61
C ASP A 23 -9.38 -12.71 6.36
N ALA A 24 -8.72 -12.30 5.26
CA ALA A 24 -9.37 -12.07 3.97
C ALA A 24 -10.01 -13.36 3.42
N ALA A 25 -9.30 -14.49 3.48
CA ALA A 25 -9.82 -15.79 3.04
C ALA A 25 -11.05 -16.24 3.85
N ASN A 26 -11.08 -15.90 5.14
CA ASN A 26 -12.20 -16.17 6.03
C ASN A 26 -13.35 -15.16 5.91
N GLY A 27 -13.19 -14.09 5.10
CA GLY A 27 -14.14 -12.99 5.03
C GLY A 27 -14.20 -12.14 6.31
N THR A 28 -13.22 -12.27 7.19
CA THR A 28 -13.12 -11.51 8.44
C THR A 28 -12.50 -10.15 8.17
N ARG A 29 -13.16 -9.09 8.62
CA ARG A 29 -12.61 -7.74 8.59
C ARG A 29 -12.29 -7.24 9.99
N ASN A 30 -11.01 -7.11 10.30
CA ASN A 30 -10.57 -6.48 11.54
C ASN A 30 -10.76 -4.95 11.47
N LEU A 31 -11.87 -4.47 12.05
CA LEU A 31 -12.24 -3.05 11.98
C LEU A 31 -11.24 -2.12 12.69
N ARG A 32 -10.56 -2.61 13.73
CA ARG A 32 -9.59 -1.82 14.48
C ARG A 32 -8.36 -1.55 13.62
N GLU A 33 -7.81 -2.59 13.01
CA GLU A 33 -6.64 -2.47 12.13
C GLU A 33 -6.96 -1.69 10.87
N ALA A 34 -8.15 -1.89 10.29
CA ALA A 34 -8.58 -1.10 9.14
C ALA A 34 -8.64 0.41 9.46
N ARG A 35 -9.13 0.80 10.65
CA ARG A 35 -9.14 2.20 11.08
C ARG A 35 -7.73 2.74 11.28
N ALA A 36 -6.89 2.01 11.98
CA ALA A 36 -5.49 2.40 12.20
C ALA A 36 -4.73 2.59 10.87
N ALA A 37 -4.95 1.70 9.90
CA ALA A 37 -4.38 1.82 8.56
C ALA A 37 -4.88 3.08 7.84
N CYS A 38 -6.18 3.38 7.88
CA CYS A 38 -6.73 4.59 7.28
C CYS A 38 -6.13 5.87 7.89
N GLU A 39 -6.04 5.94 9.20
CA GLU A 39 -5.46 7.10 9.91
C GLU A 39 -3.99 7.31 9.53
N GLU A 40 -3.22 6.24 9.40
CA GLU A 40 -1.83 6.31 8.98
C GLU A 40 -1.70 6.73 7.51
N MET A 41 -2.54 6.19 6.62
CA MET A 41 -2.56 6.59 5.21
C MET A 41 -2.90 8.07 5.04
N ASP A 42 -3.84 8.59 5.83
CA ASP A 42 -4.20 10.00 5.79
C ASP A 42 -3.07 10.89 6.32
N ARG A 43 -2.37 10.46 7.38
CA ARG A 43 -1.18 11.15 7.89
C ARG A 43 -0.09 11.22 6.83
N ILE A 44 0.27 10.10 6.22
CA ILE A 44 1.29 10.01 5.16
C ILE A 44 0.89 10.90 3.97
N ARG A 45 -0.39 10.87 3.58
CA ARG A 45 -0.91 11.71 2.49
C ARG A 45 -0.72 13.19 2.80
N GLU A 46 -1.06 13.62 4.01
CA GLU A 46 -0.91 15.02 4.41
C GLU A 46 0.57 15.43 4.51
N GLU A 47 1.44 14.54 4.98
CA GLU A 47 2.89 14.80 4.98
C GLU A 47 3.45 14.97 3.56
N ILE A 48 3.07 14.10 2.63
CA ILE A 48 3.48 14.19 1.22
C ILE A 48 2.95 15.50 0.62
N ARG A 49 1.67 15.83 0.86
CA ARG A 49 1.07 17.07 0.39
C ARG A 49 1.79 18.31 0.90
N LYS A 50 2.16 18.35 2.19
CA LYS A 50 2.91 19.47 2.77
C LYS A 50 4.30 19.63 2.13
N LYS A 51 4.97 18.51 1.83
CA LYS A 51 6.33 18.51 1.26
C LYS A 51 6.37 18.83 -0.23
N HIS A 52 5.40 18.33 -1.00
CA HIS A 52 5.47 18.31 -2.46
C HIS A 52 4.27 18.96 -3.17
N GLY A 53 3.26 19.41 -2.42
CA GLY A 53 2.00 19.87 -2.99
C GLY A 53 1.15 18.73 -3.53
N VAL A 54 0.25 19.03 -4.46
CA VAL A 54 -0.59 18.03 -5.13
C VAL A 54 0.18 17.49 -6.34
N LEU A 55 0.49 16.19 -6.34
CA LEU A 55 1.16 15.49 -7.43
C LEU A 55 0.12 14.90 -8.41
N ASP A 56 -0.53 15.75 -9.21
CA ASP A 56 -1.52 15.33 -10.23
C ASP A 56 -0.90 15.14 -11.63
N ILE A 57 0.37 14.70 -11.69
CA ILE A 57 1.12 14.52 -12.94
C ILE A 57 1.10 13.07 -13.45
N GLY A 58 0.81 12.11 -12.55
CA GLY A 58 0.92 10.68 -12.87
C GLY A 58 -0.11 10.23 -13.90
N VAL A 59 -1.38 10.63 -13.76
CA VAL A 59 -2.44 10.24 -14.71
C VAL A 59 -2.20 10.86 -16.10
N PRO A 60 -1.90 12.17 -16.23
CA PRO A 60 -1.49 12.73 -17.52
C PRO A 60 -0.31 12.00 -18.16
N ALA A 61 0.77 11.75 -17.41
CA ALA A 61 1.98 11.11 -17.93
C ALA A 61 1.74 9.65 -18.38
N ILE A 62 0.97 8.87 -17.61
CA ILE A 62 0.62 7.49 -17.99
C ILE A 62 -0.24 7.48 -19.26
N ARG A 63 -1.16 8.45 -19.40
CA ARG A 63 -1.98 8.57 -20.62
C ARG A 63 -1.13 8.92 -21.82
N GLU A 64 -0.22 9.88 -21.68
CA GLU A 64 0.72 10.27 -22.74
C GLU A 64 1.57 9.08 -23.20
N LEU A 65 2.11 8.28 -22.28
CA LEU A 65 2.89 7.06 -22.59
C LEU A 65 2.07 5.91 -23.19
N ARG A 66 0.76 5.85 -22.92
CA ARG A 66 -0.12 4.82 -23.47
C ARG A 66 -0.57 5.17 -24.89
N ASP A 67 -0.79 6.45 -25.14
CA ASP A 67 -1.35 6.95 -26.40
C ASP A 67 -0.23 7.31 -27.43
N SER A 68 1.04 7.14 -27.04
CA SER A 68 2.25 7.25 -27.89
C SER A 68 2.64 5.97 -28.61
#